data_AF-A0A6N7W5D2-F1
#
_entry.id   AF-A0A6N7W5D2-F1
#
_cell.length_a   1.000
_cell.length_b   1.000
_cell.length_c   1.000
_cell.angle_alpha   90.00
_cell.angle_beta   90.00
_cell.angle_gamma   90.00
#
_symmetry.space_group_name_H-M   'P 1'
#
loop_
_entity.id
_entity.type
_entity.pdbx_description
1 polymer ?
#
loop_
_entity_poly.entity_id
_entity_poly.type
_entity_poly.pdbx_seq_one_letter_code
_entity_poly.pdbx_strand_id
1 'polypeptide(L)'
;MSKDKEVKPKGMAGGIPVYCAHDEIVDIIKLIPNPANPNKHPDDQIKLLAKIIKNGGWRQPITVSTRSGYIVKGHGRLMAAQLGNMEQAPVDYQDYASEAEEYADLIADNRIAELSEIDQKMLADVFAEIDTGEIDLDQTGYTDEEVEKLVTSLSEALHDDNPGEQGDETETDEPPEDPFTEAGDLWLLGDHRLYCGDSLKMADVQKATGGQRADLVFTDPPYGMGKESDGVQNDNQNQNDLLEFNKQWIALSFDILKENGSWYCWGIDEPLMDIYAFILRPMIAANKITFRNYITWAKHSAFGVNSDLMRSYPRETEKCLFVMCGVEGFNNNKDHFNDAYQAMLDYMIGEAQKVGLKAKQLTEITGVQMWGHWFSKSQFTPIPERHYKKLQQAFKGRAFSLSHEQVMKLRNKPSAEYQNMKAEAMELRAFFDNTHNDSEEHEIMTDVWRFPITNMSERDDAGGHATPKPIVLCERAILSSSRPGELVVDFFGGSGSTLIACENTGRNCATLELEPKWCDVIVRRYAKNTGDIGGVRLIRKGKEVPRSEWDALLDGIE
;
A
#
# COMPACT_ATOMS: atom_id res chain seq x y z
N MET A 1 10.67 8.01 44.87
CA MET A 1 9.96 7.80 46.15
C MET A 1 8.48 8.15 45.96
N SER A 2 7.69 7.21 45.47
CA SER A 2 6.23 7.28 45.57
C SER A 2 5.81 6.27 46.64
N LYS A 3 4.97 6.68 47.58
CA LYS A 3 4.33 5.75 48.51
C LYS A 3 3.14 5.17 47.75
N ASP A 4 3.14 3.86 47.49
CA ASP A 4 1.98 3.21 46.90
C ASP A 4 0.73 3.54 47.69
N LYS A 5 -0.19 4.24 47.01
CA LYS A 5 -1.46 4.65 47.56
C LYS A 5 -2.42 3.50 47.29
N GLU A 6 -2.75 2.74 48.32
CA GLU A 6 -3.69 1.63 48.23
C GLU A 6 -5.05 2.13 47.66
N VAL A 7 -5.34 1.79 46.39
CA VAL A 7 -6.54 2.27 45.68
C VAL A 7 -7.73 1.40 46.08
N LYS A 8 -8.64 1.95 46.88
CA LYS A 8 -9.86 1.25 47.28
C LYS A 8 -10.91 1.30 46.17
N PRO A 9 -11.48 0.15 45.75
CA PRO A 9 -12.58 0.14 44.78
C PRO A 9 -13.84 0.80 45.37
N LYS A 10 -14.62 1.46 44.51
CA LYS A 10 -15.90 2.08 44.84
C LYS A 10 -17.05 1.07 44.92
N GLY A 11 -16.87 -0.12 44.35
CA GLY A 11 -17.83 -1.21 44.38
C GLY A 11 -17.26 -2.49 43.75
N MET A 12 -18.08 -3.54 43.67
CA MET A 12 -17.74 -4.81 43.02
C MET A 12 -18.86 -5.18 42.06
N ALA A 13 -18.54 -5.44 40.79
CA ALA A 13 -19.48 -5.87 39.77
C ALA A 13 -19.15 -7.32 39.38
N GLY A 14 -19.98 -8.28 39.82
CA GLY A 14 -19.74 -9.70 39.55
C GLY A 14 -18.38 -10.21 40.05
N GLY A 15 -17.88 -9.67 41.16
CA GLY A 15 -16.56 -10.01 41.72
C GLY A 15 -15.37 -9.24 41.12
N ILE A 16 -15.60 -8.35 40.16
CA ILE A 16 -14.55 -7.48 39.57
C ILE A 16 -14.61 -6.10 40.25
N PRO A 17 -13.47 -5.52 40.68
CA PRO A 17 -13.45 -4.21 41.33
C PRO A 17 -13.88 -3.09 40.38
N VAL A 18 -14.67 -2.14 40.90
CA VAL A 18 -15.14 -0.95 40.19
C VAL A 18 -14.45 0.28 40.74
N TYR A 19 -13.77 1.04 39.90
CA TYR A 19 -13.06 2.26 40.28
C TYR A 19 -13.68 3.54 39.69
N CYS A 20 -14.44 3.43 38.59
CA CYS A 20 -15.13 4.56 37.99
C CYS A 20 -16.26 5.11 38.85
N ALA A 21 -16.59 6.39 38.63
CA ALA A 21 -17.90 6.91 39.04
C ALA A 21 -19.00 6.17 38.25
N HIS A 22 -20.10 5.86 38.95
CA HIS A 22 -21.26 5.17 38.43
C HIS A 22 -22.44 5.44 39.39
N ASP A 23 -23.66 5.31 38.90
CA ASP A 23 -24.87 5.44 39.70
C ASP A 23 -25.27 4.11 40.34
N GLU A 24 -25.18 3.01 39.57
CA GLU A 24 -25.59 1.68 40.02
C GLU A 24 -24.72 0.58 39.41
N ILE A 25 -24.65 -0.58 40.08
CA ILE A 25 -24.10 -1.81 39.51
C ILE A 25 -25.26 -2.71 39.09
N VAL A 26 -25.36 -2.98 37.79
CA VAL A 26 -26.53 -3.60 37.17
C VAL A 26 -26.14 -4.92 36.52
N ASP A 27 -27.05 -5.90 36.56
CA ASP A 27 -26.93 -7.14 35.80
C ASP A 27 -26.90 -6.84 34.31
N ILE A 28 -25.87 -7.34 33.60
CA ILE A 28 -25.65 -7.02 32.19
C ILE A 28 -26.82 -7.48 31.30
N ILE A 29 -27.62 -8.46 31.72
CA ILE A 29 -28.79 -8.92 30.96
C ILE A 29 -29.92 -7.89 30.91
N LYS A 30 -29.90 -6.91 31.83
CA LYS A 30 -30.87 -5.80 31.87
C LYS A 30 -30.49 -4.64 30.96
N LEU A 31 -29.26 -4.63 30.45
CA LEU A 31 -28.76 -3.56 29.60
C LEU A 31 -29.20 -3.81 28.15
N ILE A 32 -29.85 -2.81 27.55
CA ILE A 32 -30.41 -2.91 26.21
C ILE A 32 -29.56 -2.09 25.24
N PRO A 33 -28.85 -2.72 24.29
CA PRO A 33 -28.07 -2.01 23.28
C PRO A 33 -28.96 -1.09 22.44
N ASN A 34 -28.48 0.12 22.15
CA ASN A 34 -29.19 1.01 21.22
C ASN A 34 -29.15 0.44 19.79
N PRO A 35 -30.31 0.16 19.15
CA PRO A 35 -30.36 -0.43 17.82
C PRO A 35 -29.85 0.51 16.71
N ALA A 36 -29.73 1.80 16.99
CA ALA A 36 -29.20 2.81 16.06
C ALA A 36 -27.68 3.04 16.21
N ASN A 37 -26.97 2.26 17.04
CA ASN A 37 -25.52 2.38 17.17
C ASN A 37 -24.83 2.08 15.82
N PRO A 38 -24.13 3.06 15.21
CA PRO A 38 -23.48 2.85 13.92
C PRO A 38 -22.19 2.02 14.02
N ASN A 39 -21.65 1.83 15.23
CA ASN A 39 -20.35 1.20 15.40
C ASN A 39 -20.42 -0.32 15.36
N LYS A 40 -19.38 -0.91 14.78
CA LYS A 40 -19.10 -2.35 14.89
C LYS A 40 -17.86 -2.53 15.75
N HIS A 41 -17.88 -3.56 16.59
CA HIS A 41 -16.75 -3.91 17.45
C HIS A 41 -16.13 -5.23 16.97
N PRO A 42 -14.88 -5.22 16.45
CA PRO A 42 -14.16 -6.44 16.07
C PRO A 42 -13.95 -7.37 17.27
N ASP A 43 -13.92 -8.69 17.02
CA ASP A 43 -13.80 -9.69 18.08
C ASP A 43 -12.52 -9.52 18.92
N ASP A 44 -11.41 -9.14 18.30
CA ASP A 44 -10.13 -8.95 19.01
C ASP A 44 -10.11 -7.71 19.90
N GLN A 45 -10.75 -6.62 19.45
CA GLN A 45 -10.99 -5.45 20.30
C GLN A 45 -11.80 -5.85 21.56
N ILE A 46 -12.84 -6.67 21.40
CA ILE A 46 -13.68 -7.13 22.52
C ILE A 46 -12.90 -8.07 23.46
N LYS A 47 -12.08 -8.98 22.94
CA LYS A 47 -11.21 -9.87 23.74
C LYS A 47 -10.22 -9.06 24.58
N LEU A 48 -9.56 -8.08 23.97
CA LEU A 48 -8.62 -7.20 24.64
C LEU A 48 -9.32 -6.39 25.75
N LEU A 49 -10.45 -5.77 25.43
CA LEU A 49 -11.23 -5.01 26.41
C LEU A 49 -11.72 -5.89 27.57
N ALA A 50 -12.11 -7.14 27.31
CA ALA A 50 -12.47 -8.10 28.35
C ALA A 50 -11.30 -8.45 29.26
N LYS A 51 -10.09 -8.65 28.70
CA LYS A 51 -8.85 -8.89 29.45
C LYS A 51 -8.51 -7.69 30.35
N ILE A 52 -8.57 -6.48 29.79
CA ILE A 52 -8.32 -5.22 30.52
C ILE A 52 -9.28 -5.07 31.70
N ILE A 53 -10.59 -5.24 31.48
CA ILE A 53 -11.60 -5.10 32.54
C ILE A 53 -11.40 -6.17 33.63
N LYS A 54 -11.08 -7.42 33.24
CA LYS A 54 -10.90 -8.53 34.17
C LYS A 54 -9.67 -8.35 35.07
N ASN A 55 -8.57 -7.83 34.51
CA ASN A 55 -7.30 -7.66 35.22
C ASN A 55 -7.22 -6.32 35.96
N GLY A 56 -7.63 -5.22 35.32
CA GLY A 56 -7.50 -3.85 35.84
C GLY A 56 -8.75 -3.30 36.55
N GLY A 57 -9.86 -4.04 36.53
CA GLY A 57 -11.16 -3.63 37.05
C GLY A 57 -11.89 -2.64 36.15
N TRP A 58 -13.12 -2.29 36.52
CA TRP A 58 -13.93 -1.33 35.78
C TRP A 58 -13.43 0.10 36.01
N ARG A 59 -12.83 0.68 34.96
CA ARG A 59 -12.32 2.06 34.95
C ARG A 59 -13.25 3.07 34.27
N GLN A 60 -14.30 2.59 33.60
CA GLN A 60 -15.32 3.40 32.96
C GLN A 60 -16.69 2.68 33.04
N PRO A 61 -17.81 3.40 33.28
CA PRO A 61 -19.14 2.80 33.31
C PRO A 61 -19.69 2.56 31.88
N ILE A 62 -20.84 1.89 31.82
CA ILE A 62 -21.73 1.87 30.64
C ILE A 62 -22.77 2.98 30.84
N THR A 63 -22.93 3.86 29.84
CA THR A 63 -23.88 4.97 29.94
C THR A 63 -25.23 4.58 29.36
N VAL A 64 -26.30 4.73 30.15
CA VAL A 64 -27.67 4.39 29.76
C VAL A 64 -28.57 5.62 29.81
N SER A 65 -29.34 5.85 28.75
CA SER A 65 -30.35 6.91 28.69
C SER A 65 -31.51 6.59 29.62
N THR A 66 -31.83 7.48 30.56
CA THR A 66 -33.04 7.37 31.39
C THR A 66 -34.32 7.64 30.60
N ARG A 67 -34.21 8.31 29.43
CA ARG A 67 -35.31 8.56 28.50
C ARG A 67 -35.73 7.31 27.73
N SER A 68 -34.77 6.64 27.09
CA SER A 68 -35.04 5.50 26.19
C SER A 68 -34.81 4.14 26.83
N GLY A 69 -34.00 4.08 27.91
CA GLY A 69 -33.50 2.84 28.50
C GLY A 69 -32.36 2.20 27.71
N TYR A 70 -31.88 2.82 26.62
CA TYR A 70 -30.83 2.26 25.78
C TYR A 70 -29.43 2.72 26.19
N ILE A 71 -28.45 1.88 25.87
CA ILE A 71 -27.03 2.22 26.01
C ILE A 71 -26.65 3.30 25.00
N VAL A 72 -26.14 4.42 25.49
CA VAL A 72 -25.64 5.53 24.65
C VAL A 72 -24.13 5.44 24.49
N LYS A 73 -23.39 4.96 25.52
CA LYS A 73 -21.93 4.76 25.47
C LYS A 73 -21.53 3.46 26.15
N GLY A 74 -20.49 2.81 25.62
CA GLY A 74 -19.93 1.61 26.22
C GLY A 74 -20.50 0.29 25.69
N HIS A 75 -21.03 0.23 24.46
CA HIS A 75 -21.46 -1.02 23.81
C HIS A 75 -20.34 -2.07 23.78
N GLY A 76 -19.11 -1.67 23.46
CA GLY A 76 -17.95 -2.56 23.52
C GLY A 76 -17.70 -3.12 24.92
N ARG A 77 -17.95 -2.34 25.99
CA ARG A 77 -17.81 -2.83 27.38
C ARG A 77 -18.89 -3.85 27.74
N LEU A 78 -20.11 -3.67 27.24
CA LEU A 78 -21.16 -4.69 27.38
C LEU A 78 -20.75 -5.99 26.67
N MET A 79 -20.28 -5.89 25.42
CA MET A 79 -19.83 -7.06 24.65
C MET A 79 -18.63 -7.74 25.32
N ALA A 80 -17.69 -6.97 25.87
CA ALA A 80 -16.56 -7.49 26.63
C ALA A 80 -16.99 -8.19 27.93
N ALA A 81 -17.96 -7.63 28.65
CA ALA A 81 -18.55 -8.27 29.82
C ALA A 81 -19.24 -9.59 29.47
N GLN A 82 -19.99 -9.62 28.36
CA GLN A 82 -20.63 -10.83 27.84
C GLN A 82 -19.59 -11.90 27.48
N LEU A 83 -18.55 -11.53 26.74
CA LEU A 83 -17.48 -12.44 26.34
C LEU A 83 -16.68 -12.96 27.55
N GLY A 84 -16.42 -12.08 28.51
CA GLY A 84 -15.67 -12.36 29.73
C GLY A 84 -16.47 -13.10 30.82
N ASN A 85 -17.75 -13.43 30.57
CA ASN A 85 -18.69 -13.98 31.54
C ASN A 85 -18.81 -13.15 32.83
N MET A 86 -18.86 -11.82 32.69
CA MET A 86 -19.04 -10.88 33.80
C MET A 86 -20.53 -10.62 34.00
N GLU A 87 -21.07 -10.98 35.16
CA GLU A 87 -22.54 -10.93 35.40
C GLU A 87 -23.07 -9.51 35.59
N GLN A 88 -22.22 -8.57 36.03
CA GLN A 88 -22.65 -7.21 36.36
C GLN A 88 -21.67 -6.18 35.80
N ALA A 89 -22.17 -4.97 35.54
CA ALA A 89 -21.39 -3.83 35.11
C ALA A 89 -21.83 -2.55 35.85
N PRO A 90 -20.91 -1.60 36.09
CA PRO A 90 -21.25 -0.27 36.57
C PRO A 90 -21.93 0.55 35.48
N VAL A 91 -23.03 1.21 35.84
CA VAL A 91 -23.89 1.99 34.94
C VAL A 91 -23.95 3.43 35.41
N ASP A 92 -23.85 4.35 34.46
CA ASP A 92 -24.07 5.78 34.62
C ASP A 92 -25.34 6.17 33.85
N TYR A 93 -26.33 6.73 34.53
CA TYR A 93 -27.62 7.05 33.97
C TYR A 93 -27.66 8.53 33.57
N GLN A 94 -27.88 8.79 32.28
CA GLN A 94 -27.93 10.15 31.74
C GLN A 94 -29.33 10.48 31.24
N ASP A 95 -29.77 11.70 31.54
CA ASP A 95 -31.04 12.24 31.05
C ASP A 95 -30.81 13.11 29.81
N TYR A 96 -31.74 13.04 28.85
CA TYR A 96 -31.66 13.75 27.58
C TYR A 96 -32.99 14.45 27.31
N ALA A 97 -32.95 15.72 26.95
CA ALA A 97 -34.17 16.51 26.73
C ALA A 97 -34.93 16.08 25.46
N SER A 98 -34.25 15.41 24.52
CA SER A 98 -34.85 14.92 23.27
C SER A 98 -34.12 13.73 22.66
N GLU A 99 -34.78 13.04 21.72
CA GLU A 99 -34.16 11.95 20.93
C GLU A 99 -32.95 12.43 20.12
N ALA A 100 -33.02 13.65 19.60
CA ALA A 100 -31.94 14.22 18.80
C ALA A 100 -30.68 14.47 19.63
N GLU A 101 -30.83 14.88 20.89
CA GLU A 101 -29.72 15.08 21.82
C GLU A 101 -29.09 13.74 22.22
N GLU A 102 -29.90 12.73 22.49
CA GLU A 102 -29.45 11.36 22.77
C GLU A 102 -28.64 10.77 21.60
N TYR A 103 -29.12 10.93 20.36
CA TYR A 103 -28.36 10.50 19.17
C TYR A 103 -27.12 11.34 18.90
N ALA A 104 -27.14 12.63 19.22
CA ALA A 104 -25.94 13.47 19.10
C ALA A 104 -24.83 12.96 20.03
N ASP A 105 -25.16 12.58 21.27
CA ASP A 105 -24.19 12.03 22.22
C ASP A 105 -23.72 10.62 21.84
N LEU A 106 -24.62 9.77 21.31
CA LEU A 106 -24.27 8.45 20.75
C LEU A 106 -23.21 8.55 19.64
N ILE A 107 -23.25 9.60 18.81
CA ILE A 107 -22.33 9.80 17.69
C ILE A 107 -21.06 10.56 18.14
N ALA A 108 -21.21 11.57 19.00
CA ALA A 108 -20.12 12.46 19.39
C ALA A 108 -18.99 11.75 20.11
N ASP A 109 -19.29 10.77 20.97
CA ASP A 109 -18.28 10.04 21.76
C ASP A 109 -17.19 9.42 20.88
N ASN A 110 -17.61 8.80 19.77
CA ASN A 110 -16.70 8.13 18.85
C ASN A 110 -15.98 9.13 17.96
N ARG A 111 -16.69 10.16 17.50
CA ARG A 111 -16.09 11.17 16.64
C ARG A 111 -15.01 11.97 17.38
N ILE A 112 -15.20 12.25 18.66
CA ILE A 112 -14.20 12.96 19.47
C ILE A 112 -12.96 12.10 19.67
N ALA A 113 -13.12 10.79 19.91
CA ALA A 113 -11.98 9.87 20.01
C ALA A 113 -11.21 9.75 18.69
N GLU A 114 -11.90 9.64 17.54
CA GLU A 114 -11.29 9.63 16.20
C GLU A 114 -10.55 10.93 15.85
N LEU A 115 -10.98 12.06 16.40
CA LEU A 115 -10.37 13.37 16.15
C LEU A 115 -9.15 13.63 17.06
N SER A 116 -8.86 12.75 18.01
CA SER A 116 -7.71 12.90 18.90
C SER A 116 -6.44 12.45 18.19
N GLU A 117 -5.45 13.33 18.16
CA GLU A 117 -4.09 13.00 17.72
C GLU A 117 -3.27 12.54 18.93
N ILE A 118 -2.45 11.51 18.74
CA ILE A 118 -1.55 10.98 19.77
C ILE A 118 -0.17 11.62 19.58
N ASP A 119 0.35 12.26 20.62
CA ASP A 119 1.74 12.69 20.67
C ASP A 119 2.62 11.45 20.94
N GLN A 120 3.25 10.94 19.88
CA GLN A 120 4.07 9.72 19.92
C GLN A 120 5.27 9.86 20.86
N LYS A 121 5.82 11.08 21.01
CA LYS A 121 6.94 11.33 21.92
C LYS A 121 6.50 11.19 23.37
N MET A 122 5.42 11.87 23.73
CA MET A 122 4.86 11.73 25.08
C MET A 122 4.39 10.29 25.36
N LEU A 123 3.85 9.59 24.36
CA LEU A 123 3.42 8.20 24.52
C LEU A 123 4.62 7.28 24.83
N ALA A 124 5.71 7.40 24.09
CA ALA A 124 6.92 6.61 24.35
C ALA A 124 7.62 7.03 25.65
N ASP A 125 7.63 8.32 26.02
CA ASP A 125 8.10 8.76 27.35
C ASP A 125 7.28 8.10 28.47
N VAL A 126 5.95 8.02 28.32
CA VAL A 126 5.08 7.33 29.28
C VAL A 126 5.39 5.83 29.33
N PHE A 127 5.65 5.16 28.21
CA PHE A 127 6.06 3.76 28.20
C PHE A 127 7.44 3.53 28.82
N ALA A 128 8.39 4.46 28.64
CA ALA A 128 9.70 4.40 29.28
C ALA A 128 9.62 4.62 30.80
N GLU A 129 8.62 5.38 31.28
CA GLU A 129 8.37 5.59 32.70
C GLU A 129 7.55 4.46 33.36
N ILE A 130 6.80 3.66 32.58
CA ILE A 130 6.16 2.44 33.08
C ILE A 130 7.28 1.42 33.35
N ASP A 131 7.68 1.32 34.61
CA ASP A 131 8.65 0.31 35.07
C ASP A 131 8.16 -1.07 34.61
N THR A 132 8.90 -1.69 33.66
CA THR A 132 8.56 -2.95 32.97
C THR A 132 8.44 -4.15 33.93
N GLY A 133 8.69 -3.94 35.23
CA GLY A 133 8.49 -4.92 36.29
C GLY A 133 7.18 -4.82 37.09
N GLU A 134 6.41 -3.72 37.04
CA GLU A 134 5.26 -3.52 37.95
C GLU A 134 3.86 -3.46 37.29
N ILE A 135 3.77 -3.24 35.97
CA ILE A 135 2.48 -3.23 35.24
C ILE A 135 2.55 -4.19 34.04
N ASP A 136 1.63 -5.14 33.99
CA ASP A 136 1.43 -6.03 32.85
C ASP A 136 1.01 -5.21 31.61
N LEU A 137 1.88 -5.12 30.59
CA LEU A 137 1.70 -4.30 29.37
C LEU A 137 0.41 -4.64 28.63
N ASP A 138 -0.10 -5.86 28.80
CA ASP A 138 -1.41 -6.33 28.38
C ASP A 138 -2.58 -5.43 28.81
N GLN A 139 -2.40 -4.60 29.83
CA GLN A 139 -3.41 -3.67 30.34
C GLN A 139 -3.51 -2.36 29.55
N THR A 140 -2.51 -2.05 28.73
CA THR A 140 -2.42 -0.78 27.97
C THR A 140 -3.15 -0.86 26.64
N GLY A 141 -3.38 -2.07 26.14
CA GLY A 141 -3.95 -2.32 24.82
C GLY A 141 -2.91 -2.34 23.69
N TYR A 142 -1.62 -2.18 24.00
CA TYR A 142 -0.51 -2.36 23.08
C TYR A 142 0.12 -3.74 23.31
N THR A 143 0.56 -4.38 22.23
CA THR A 143 1.40 -5.57 22.28
C THR A 143 2.85 -5.21 22.61
N ASP A 144 3.61 -6.16 23.16
CA ASP A 144 5.04 -5.95 23.47
C ASP A 144 5.83 -5.49 22.23
N GLU A 145 5.50 -6.05 21.06
CA GLU A 145 6.12 -5.70 19.77
C GLU A 145 5.76 -4.27 19.32
N GLU A 146 4.53 -3.80 19.58
CA GLU A 146 4.13 -2.43 19.27
C GLU A 146 4.82 -1.41 20.17
N VAL A 147 4.98 -1.73 21.46
CA VAL A 147 5.70 -0.88 22.42
C VAL A 147 7.18 -0.81 22.03
N GLU A 148 7.80 -1.93 21.68
CA GLU A 148 9.19 -1.98 21.24
C GLU A 148 9.39 -1.13 19.97
N LYS A 149 8.52 -1.26 18.97
CA LYS A 149 8.55 -0.40 17.77
C LYS A 149 8.40 1.09 18.09
N LEU A 150 7.54 1.44 19.03
CA LEU A 150 7.29 2.83 19.45
C LEU A 150 8.49 3.46 20.15
N VAL A 151 9.11 2.72 21.08
CA VAL A 151 10.30 3.16 21.82
C VAL A 151 11.50 3.24 20.89
N THR A 152 11.68 2.24 20.04
CA THR A 152 12.77 2.18 19.06
C THR A 152 12.68 3.31 18.03
N SER A 153 11.52 3.52 17.41
CA SER A 153 11.31 4.61 16.45
C SER A 153 11.49 6.00 17.06
N LEU A 154 11.21 6.17 18.36
CA LEU A 154 11.48 7.42 19.07
C LEU A 154 12.96 7.59 19.43
N SER A 155 13.65 6.52 19.82
CA SER A 155 15.10 6.54 20.05
C SER A 155 15.84 6.91 18.76
N GLU A 156 15.46 6.32 17.63
CA GLU A 156 15.96 6.66 16.29
C GLU A 156 15.75 8.14 15.95
N ALA A 157 14.56 8.70 16.25
CA ALA A 157 14.24 10.11 16.02
C ALA A 157 15.05 11.08 16.90
N LEU A 158 15.55 10.64 18.05
CA LEU A 158 16.40 11.42 18.96
C LEU A 158 17.90 11.31 18.61
N HIS A 159 18.33 10.21 17.99
CA HIS A 159 19.73 10.00 17.61
C HIS A 159 20.14 10.72 16.31
N ASP A 160 19.19 11.11 15.46
CA ASP A 160 19.47 11.86 14.21
C ASP A 160 19.76 13.36 14.44
N ASP A 161 19.49 13.89 15.64
CA ASP A 161 19.75 15.30 16.01
C ASP A 161 21.18 15.55 16.55
N ASN A 162 22.01 14.52 16.68
CA ASN A 162 23.38 14.65 17.18
C ASN A 162 24.31 13.57 16.58
N PRO A 163 25.11 13.87 15.54
CA PRO A 163 26.01 12.89 14.89
C PRO A 163 27.24 12.55 15.75
N GLY A 164 27.11 12.50 17.08
CA GLY A 164 28.25 12.49 18.00
C GLY A 164 28.08 11.77 19.34
N GLU A 165 26.95 11.12 19.65
CA GLU A 165 26.87 10.27 20.84
C GLU A 165 26.55 8.82 20.45
N GLN A 166 27.61 8.00 20.44
CA GLN A 166 27.56 6.54 20.39
C GLN A 166 26.68 6.01 21.53
N GLY A 167 25.52 5.46 21.17
CA GLY A 167 24.69 4.62 22.04
C GLY A 167 24.69 3.21 21.47
N ASP A 168 25.26 2.29 22.24
CA ASP A 168 25.41 0.83 22.10
C ASP A 168 25.58 0.21 20.69
N GLU A 169 26.73 -0.41 20.51
CA GLU A 169 27.19 -1.11 19.30
C GLU A 169 26.32 -2.34 19.00
N THR A 170 25.29 -2.18 18.18
CA THR A 170 24.85 -3.27 17.29
C THR A 170 25.76 -3.25 16.07
N GLU A 171 26.58 -4.30 15.88
CA GLU A 171 27.44 -4.47 14.70
C GLU A 171 26.58 -4.39 13.41
N THR A 172 26.55 -3.24 12.76
CA THR A 172 26.04 -3.12 11.40
C THR A 172 27.09 -3.68 10.45
N ASP A 173 26.70 -4.59 9.57
CA ASP A 173 27.53 -5.15 8.49
C ASP A 173 27.88 -4.03 7.49
N GLU A 174 28.79 -3.13 7.82
CA GLU A 174 29.22 -2.06 6.92
C GLU A 174 29.76 -2.64 5.60
N PRO A 175 29.60 -1.94 4.46
CA PRO A 175 30.11 -2.42 3.18
C PRO A 175 31.63 -2.63 3.29
N PRO A 176 32.18 -3.73 2.74
CA PRO A 176 33.60 -4.03 2.89
C PRO A 176 34.46 -2.91 2.28
N GLU A 177 35.46 -2.43 3.03
CA GLU A 177 36.41 -1.43 2.52
C GLU A 177 37.16 -1.94 1.28
N ASP A 178 37.49 -3.23 1.25
CA ASP A 178 38.10 -3.94 0.13
C ASP A 178 37.09 -4.96 -0.45
N PRO A 179 36.29 -4.59 -1.47
CA PRO A 179 35.32 -5.49 -2.05
C PRO A 179 35.98 -6.63 -2.82
N PHE A 180 35.40 -7.82 -2.72
CA PHE A 180 35.80 -9.00 -3.50
C PHE A 180 35.34 -8.89 -4.96
N THR A 181 34.13 -8.36 -5.17
CA THR A 181 33.60 -8.13 -6.52
C THR A 181 34.50 -7.16 -7.29
N GLU A 182 34.65 -7.39 -8.59
CA GLU A 182 35.31 -6.48 -9.53
C GLU A 182 34.32 -5.97 -10.57
N ALA A 183 34.56 -4.77 -11.10
CA ALA A 183 33.80 -4.26 -12.23
C ALA A 183 33.85 -5.25 -13.42
N GLY A 184 32.67 -5.61 -13.93
CA GLY A 184 32.49 -6.58 -15.00
C GLY A 184 32.22 -8.01 -14.54
N ASP A 185 32.14 -8.26 -13.24
CA ASP A 185 31.71 -9.52 -12.68
C ASP A 185 30.20 -9.74 -12.84
N LEU A 186 29.82 -11.00 -13.03
CA LEU A 186 28.43 -11.46 -13.04
C LEU A 186 28.26 -12.50 -11.92
N TRP A 187 27.48 -12.14 -10.92
CA TRP A 187 26.97 -13.07 -9.92
C TRP A 187 25.67 -13.71 -10.40
N LEU A 188 25.61 -15.03 -10.33
CA LEU A 188 24.39 -15.82 -10.47
C LEU A 188 23.97 -16.22 -9.06
N LEU A 189 22.78 -15.80 -8.67
CA LEU A 189 22.22 -15.98 -7.33
C LEU A 189 20.93 -16.77 -7.49
N GLY A 190 21.03 -18.11 -7.52
CA GLY A 190 19.92 -18.96 -7.95
C GLY A 190 19.51 -18.64 -9.41
N ASP A 191 18.26 -18.21 -9.60
CA ASP A 191 17.73 -17.76 -10.90
C ASP A 191 17.95 -16.25 -11.15
N HIS A 192 18.50 -15.52 -10.18
CA HIS A 192 18.81 -14.10 -10.29
C HIS A 192 20.21 -13.83 -10.86
N ARG A 193 20.39 -12.62 -11.38
CA ARG A 193 21.64 -12.15 -12.00
C ARG A 193 21.98 -10.78 -11.45
N LEU A 194 23.17 -10.62 -10.89
CA LEU A 194 23.72 -9.34 -10.44
C LEU A 194 24.97 -9.06 -11.27
N TYR A 195 24.96 -7.97 -12.01
CA TYR A 195 26.12 -7.56 -12.81
C TYR A 195 26.74 -6.29 -12.23
N CYS A 196 28.03 -6.37 -11.88
CA CYS A 196 28.78 -5.20 -11.44
C CYS A 196 29.17 -4.35 -12.66
N GLY A 197 28.43 -3.27 -12.91
CA GLY A 197 28.59 -2.51 -14.14
C GLY A 197 27.73 -1.27 -14.29
N ASP A 198 27.84 -0.67 -15.46
CA ASP A 198 27.30 0.67 -15.73
C ASP A 198 25.95 0.56 -16.44
N SER A 199 24.90 1.04 -15.79
CA SER A 199 23.52 1.03 -16.29
C SER A 199 23.30 1.96 -17.50
N LEU A 200 24.28 2.82 -17.82
CA LEU A 200 24.31 3.62 -19.05
C LEU A 200 24.89 2.87 -20.26
N LYS A 201 25.37 1.63 -20.09
CA LYS A 201 25.95 0.82 -21.16
C LYS A 201 25.04 -0.34 -21.51
N MET A 202 24.44 -0.30 -22.70
CA MET A 202 23.61 -1.43 -23.20
C MET A 202 24.35 -2.78 -23.14
N ALA A 203 25.67 -2.81 -23.39
CA ALA A 203 26.45 -4.04 -23.30
C ALA A 203 26.45 -4.65 -21.89
N ASP A 204 26.40 -3.83 -20.85
CA ASP A 204 26.36 -4.28 -19.45
C ASP A 204 24.92 -4.67 -19.08
N VAL A 205 23.91 -3.91 -19.51
CA VAL A 205 22.49 -4.28 -19.39
C VAL A 205 22.24 -5.66 -20.01
N GLN A 206 22.77 -5.93 -21.21
CA GLN A 206 22.64 -7.22 -21.88
C GLN A 206 23.33 -8.37 -21.13
N LYS A 207 24.45 -8.11 -20.43
CA LYS A 207 25.10 -9.13 -19.59
C LYS A 207 24.28 -9.42 -18.33
N ALA A 208 23.73 -8.38 -17.71
CA ALA A 208 22.83 -8.50 -16.56
C ALA A 208 21.60 -9.34 -16.93
N THR A 209 20.91 -9.02 -18.02
CA THR A 209 19.69 -9.74 -18.45
C THR A 209 19.94 -11.05 -19.20
N GLY A 210 21.20 -11.34 -19.56
CA GLY A 210 21.52 -12.47 -20.45
C GLY A 210 20.89 -12.34 -21.84
N GLY A 211 20.61 -11.10 -22.28
CA GLY A 211 19.94 -10.79 -23.53
C GLY A 211 18.43 -10.97 -23.53
N GLN A 212 17.83 -11.29 -22.38
CA GLN A 212 16.38 -11.36 -22.24
C GLN A 212 15.75 -9.96 -22.14
N ARG A 213 14.48 -9.89 -22.53
CA ARG A 213 13.66 -8.68 -22.37
C ARG A 213 12.91 -8.72 -21.04
N ALA A 214 12.82 -7.59 -20.35
CA ALA A 214 12.17 -7.48 -19.05
C ALA A 214 10.65 -7.53 -19.19
N ASP A 215 9.95 -8.18 -18.27
CA ASP A 215 8.50 -8.03 -18.09
C ASP A 215 8.17 -6.79 -17.27
N LEU A 216 9.06 -6.47 -16.32
CA LEU A 216 8.95 -5.34 -15.42
C LEU A 216 10.31 -4.68 -15.24
N VAL A 217 10.37 -3.35 -15.29
CA VAL A 217 11.50 -2.56 -14.77
C VAL A 217 11.05 -1.89 -13.48
N PHE A 218 11.76 -2.15 -12.39
CA PHE A 218 11.56 -1.50 -11.10
C PHE A 218 12.88 -0.87 -10.72
N THR A 219 12.89 0.45 -10.51
CA THR A 219 14.15 1.16 -10.38
C THR A 219 14.05 2.34 -9.42
N ASP A 220 15.15 2.60 -8.73
CA ASP A 220 15.32 3.64 -7.72
C ASP A 220 16.58 4.45 -8.03
N PRO A 221 16.54 5.36 -9.03
CA PRO A 221 17.73 6.09 -9.47
C PRO A 221 18.25 7.05 -8.39
N PRO A 222 19.49 7.54 -8.51
CA PRO A 222 19.94 8.71 -7.75
C PRO A 222 19.02 9.92 -7.97
N TYR A 223 18.78 10.72 -6.93
CA TYR A 223 17.81 11.82 -6.90
C TYR A 223 18.45 13.22 -6.99
N GLY A 224 19.77 13.32 -6.91
CA GLY A 224 20.49 14.60 -6.87
C GLY A 224 20.46 15.28 -5.49
N MET A 225 20.38 14.51 -4.40
CA MET A 225 20.21 15.04 -3.04
C MET A 225 21.51 15.22 -2.24
N GLY A 226 22.66 14.89 -2.78
CA GLY A 226 23.94 15.09 -2.10
C GLY A 226 24.53 13.84 -1.43
N LYS A 227 23.94 12.65 -1.60
CA LYS A 227 24.24 11.45 -0.79
C LYS A 227 25.38 10.56 -1.34
N GLU A 228 26.29 11.12 -2.12
CA GLU A 228 27.43 10.36 -2.68
C GLU A 228 28.34 9.82 -1.57
N SER A 229 28.54 10.58 -0.47
CA SER A 229 29.29 10.14 0.71
C SER A 229 28.65 8.95 1.43
N ASP A 230 27.34 8.77 1.25
CA ASP A 230 26.54 7.77 1.95
C ASP A 230 26.27 6.55 1.04
N GLY A 231 27.03 6.44 -0.05
CA GLY A 231 27.02 5.28 -0.95
C GLY A 231 26.04 5.35 -2.12
N VAL A 232 25.46 6.51 -2.42
CA VAL A 232 24.60 6.70 -3.61
C VAL A 232 25.37 7.45 -4.70
N GLN A 233 26.07 6.70 -5.56
CA GLN A 233 26.84 7.29 -6.67
C GLN A 233 25.95 8.15 -7.58
N ASN A 234 26.52 9.23 -8.12
CA ASN A 234 25.83 10.21 -8.96
C ASN A 234 24.72 11.04 -8.27
N ASP A 235 24.56 10.95 -6.95
CA ASP A 235 23.55 11.73 -6.22
C ASP A 235 23.96 13.20 -5.96
N ASN A 236 25.18 13.60 -6.36
CA ASN A 236 25.69 14.98 -6.28
C ASN A 236 25.48 15.81 -7.56
N GLN A 237 24.75 15.31 -8.54
CA GLN A 237 24.55 15.99 -9.82
C GLN A 237 23.63 17.21 -9.69
N ASN A 238 23.95 18.29 -10.42
CA ASN A 238 23.00 19.38 -10.57
C ASN A 238 21.80 18.93 -11.43
N GLN A 239 20.70 19.68 -11.37
CA GLN A 239 19.43 19.28 -11.99
C GLN A 239 19.53 18.99 -13.51
N ASN A 240 20.35 19.74 -14.25
CA ASN A 240 20.49 19.52 -15.70
C ASN A 240 21.27 18.24 -16.00
N ASP A 241 22.35 18.00 -15.27
CA ASP A 241 23.17 16.79 -15.44
C ASP A 241 22.37 15.54 -15.06
N LEU A 242 21.57 15.61 -13.99
CA LEU A 242 20.67 14.54 -13.57
C LEU A 242 19.62 14.21 -14.65
N LEU A 243 19.08 15.22 -15.34
CA LEU A 243 18.14 14.98 -16.45
C LEU A 243 18.84 14.31 -17.65
N GLU A 244 20.07 14.71 -18.00
CA GLU A 244 20.83 14.07 -19.09
C GLU A 244 21.25 12.63 -18.73
N PHE A 245 21.55 12.38 -17.46
CA PHE A 245 21.72 11.03 -16.93
C PHE A 245 20.44 10.21 -17.09
N ASN A 246 19.30 10.75 -16.65
CA ASN A 246 18.00 10.11 -16.75
C ASN A 246 17.60 9.79 -18.19
N LYS A 247 17.88 10.68 -19.16
CA LYS A 247 17.62 10.39 -20.59
C LYS A 247 18.32 9.14 -21.10
N GLN A 248 19.53 8.84 -20.59
CA GLN A 248 20.33 7.73 -21.09
C GLN A 248 19.81 6.38 -20.58
N TRP A 249 19.74 6.17 -19.26
CA TRP A 249 19.31 4.88 -18.72
C TRP A 249 17.83 4.59 -19.02
N ILE A 250 16.96 5.62 -19.02
CA ILE A 250 15.54 5.44 -19.31
C ILE A 250 15.34 4.92 -20.74
N ALA A 251 16.09 5.46 -21.71
CA ALA A 251 16.05 4.96 -23.09
C ALA A 251 16.43 3.48 -23.17
N LEU A 252 17.50 3.07 -22.48
CA LEU A 252 17.94 1.67 -22.44
C LEU A 252 16.91 0.76 -21.76
N SER A 253 16.28 1.24 -20.69
CA SER A 253 15.25 0.48 -19.97
C SER A 253 14.03 0.18 -20.85
N PHE A 254 13.59 1.13 -21.68
CA PHE A 254 12.50 0.90 -22.62
C PHE A 254 12.89 0.03 -23.82
N ASP A 255 14.14 0.05 -24.26
CA ASP A 255 14.61 -0.83 -25.34
C ASP A 255 14.52 -2.31 -24.92
N ILE A 256 14.84 -2.62 -23.66
CA ILE A 256 14.78 -4.00 -23.14
C ILE A 256 13.41 -4.41 -22.61
N LEU A 257 12.49 -3.48 -22.33
CA LEU A 257 11.17 -3.79 -21.75
C LEU A 257 10.24 -4.42 -22.80
N LYS A 258 9.61 -5.55 -22.47
CA LYS A 258 8.63 -6.22 -23.35
C LYS A 258 7.47 -5.29 -23.70
N GLU A 259 6.76 -5.63 -24.80
CA GLU A 259 5.78 -4.73 -25.39
C GLU A 259 4.75 -4.21 -24.40
N ASN A 260 4.16 -4.99 -23.54
CA ASN A 260 3.16 -4.57 -22.55
C ASN A 260 3.75 -4.52 -21.13
N GLY A 261 5.08 -4.42 -21.04
CA GLY A 261 5.81 -4.47 -19.78
C GLY A 261 5.56 -3.24 -18.91
N SER A 262 5.71 -3.42 -17.60
CA SER A 262 5.54 -2.36 -16.62
C SER A 262 6.87 -1.67 -16.29
N TRP A 263 6.81 -0.37 -16.02
CA TRP A 263 7.99 0.42 -15.67
C TRP A 263 7.65 1.32 -14.47
N TYR A 264 8.41 1.14 -13.39
CA TYR A 264 8.29 1.86 -12.12
C TYR A 264 9.59 2.60 -11.85
N CYS A 265 9.52 3.92 -11.67
CA CYS A 265 10.65 4.74 -11.29
C CYS A 265 10.30 5.55 -10.04
N TRP A 266 10.96 5.23 -8.94
CA TRP A 266 10.85 5.96 -7.68
C TRP A 266 11.64 7.27 -7.73
N GLY A 267 11.21 8.24 -6.93
CA GLY A 267 11.80 9.58 -6.95
C GLY A 267 11.17 10.55 -5.98
N ILE A 268 11.84 11.70 -5.84
CA ILE A 268 11.25 12.92 -5.29
C ILE A 268 10.60 13.74 -6.43
N ASP A 269 9.73 14.68 -6.07
CA ASP A 269 8.86 15.37 -7.03
C ASP A 269 9.62 16.06 -8.18
N GLU A 270 10.66 16.84 -7.91
CA GLU A 270 11.33 17.66 -8.94
C GLU A 270 11.97 16.82 -10.07
N PRO A 271 12.87 15.85 -9.80
CA PRO A 271 13.43 14.97 -10.84
C PRO A 271 12.36 14.15 -11.59
N LEU A 272 11.33 13.66 -10.89
CA LEU A 272 10.25 12.92 -11.54
C LEU A 272 9.42 13.81 -12.47
N MET A 273 9.18 15.08 -12.11
CA MET A 273 8.50 16.02 -12.99
C MET A 273 9.32 16.31 -14.25
N ASP A 274 10.65 16.39 -14.13
CA ASP A 274 11.53 16.54 -15.29
C ASP A 274 11.51 15.29 -16.18
N ILE A 275 11.61 14.08 -15.60
CA ILE A 275 11.47 12.82 -16.32
C ILE A 275 10.12 12.77 -17.06
N TYR A 276 9.03 13.09 -16.37
CA TYR A 276 7.71 13.09 -16.98
C TYR A 276 7.60 14.11 -18.11
N ALA A 277 8.03 15.36 -17.88
CA ALA A 277 7.86 16.46 -18.83
C ALA A 277 8.73 16.30 -20.08
N PHE A 278 9.99 15.90 -19.93
CA PHE A 278 10.98 15.93 -21.00
C PHE A 278 11.27 14.57 -21.64
N ILE A 279 10.89 13.46 -20.99
CA ILE A 279 11.15 12.10 -21.49
C ILE A 279 9.83 11.37 -21.77
N LEU A 280 8.99 11.18 -20.74
CA LEU A 280 7.80 10.34 -20.87
C LEU A 280 6.69 11.00 -21.69
N ARG A 281 6.42 12.30 -21.51
CA ARG A 281 5.36 13.02 -22.22
C ARG A 281 5.58 13.01 -23.75
N PRO A 282 6.80 13.25 -24.29
CA PRO A 282 7.08 13.02 -25.70
C PRO A 282 6.82 11.57 -26.17
N MET A 283 7.16 10.57 -25.35
CA MET A 283 6.90 9.16 -25.67
C MET A 283 5.40 8.82 -25.68
N ILE A 284 4.63 9.37 -24.73
CA ILE A 284 3.16 9.26 -24.70
C ILE A 284 2.56 9.90 -25.95
N ALA A 285 2.99 11.11 -26.31
CA ALA A 285 2.52 11.80 -27.52
C ALA A 285 2.85 11.02 -28.81
N ALA A 286 3.92 10.21 -28.78
CA ALA A 286 4.31 9.31 -29.86
C ALA A 286 3.67 7.91 -29.78
N ASN A 287 2.73 7.68 -28.85
CA ASN A 287 2.07 6.38 -28.61
C ASN A 287 3.06 5.23 -28.34
N LYS A 288 4.20 5.51 -27.70
CA LYS A 288 5.19 4.49 -27.34
C LYS A 288 4.94 3.86 -25.96
N ILE A 289 4.29 4.60 -25.07
CA ILE A 289 4.01 4.20 -23.69
C ILE A 289 2.65 4.74 -23.25
N THR A 290 2.07 4.15 -22.21
CA THR A 290 0.85 4.58 -21.55
C THR A 290 1.15 4.94 -20.11
N PHE A 291 0.90 6.19 -19.72
CA PHE A 291 0.96 6.59 -18.31
C PHE A 291 -0.15 5.90 -17.51
N ARG A 292 0.18 5.33 -16.35
CA ARG A 292 -0.77 4.63 -15.49
C ARG A 292 -1.07 5.46 -14.25
N ASN A 293 -0.08 5.67 -13.40
CA ASN A 293 -0.26 6.35 -12.12
C ASN A 293 0.98 7.17 -11.73
N TYR A 294 0.74 8.22 -10.95
CA TYR A 294 1.76 8.86 -10.13
C TYR A 294 1.55 8.37 -8.70
N ILE A 295 2.21 7.26 -8.38
CA ILE A 295 2.02 6.57 -7.10
C ILE A 295 2.66 7.42 -5.99
N THR A 296 1.98 7.51 -4.85
CA THR A 296 2.47 8.18 -3.65
C THR A 296 2.71 7.13 -2.56
N TRP A 297 3.95 6.96 -2.15
CA TRP A 297 4.28 6.25 -0.92
C TRP A 297 4.23 7.23 0.25
N ALA A 298 3.27 7.04 1.16
CA ALA A 298 3.14 7.77 2.42
C ALA A 298 3.85 7.01 3.54
N LYS A 299 4.93 7.60 4.06
CA LYS A 299 5.85 6.97 5.02
C LYS A 299 5.34 6.99 6.46
N HIS A 300 4.33 7.80 6.78
CA HIS A 300 3.81 8.03 8.13
C HIS A 300 4.88 8.53 9.11
N SER A 301 5.90 9.19 8.58
CA SER A 301 6.98 9.86 9.31
C SER A 301 7.42 11.10 8.52
N ALA A 302 7.44 12.26 9.16
CA ALA A 302 7.88 13.50 8.51
C ALA A 302 8.71 14.36 9.48
N PHE A 303 9.84 14.86 8.99
CA PHE A 303 10.74 15.71 9.77
C PHE A 303 10.26 17.17 9.79
N GLY A 304 10.55 17.89 10.87
CA GLY A 304 10.29 19.33 10.99
C GLY A 304 8.83 19.70 11.28
N VAL A 305 7.97 18.73 11.61
CA VAL A 305 6.54 18.95 11.94
C VAL A 305 6.31 19.91 13.11
N ASN A 306 7.31 20.09 13.99
CA ASN A 306 7.22 20.90 15.21
C ASN A 306 8.11 22.15 15.21
N SER A 307 8.64 22.57 14.06
CA SER A 307 9.49 23.75 13.95
C SER A 307 8.70 24.99 13.54
N ASP A 308 8.78 26.06 14.34
CA ASP A 308 8.24 27.39 14.00
C ASP A 308 9.01 28.09 12.86
N LEU A 309 10.18 27.55 12.49
CA LEU A 309 11.00 28.01 11.37
C LEU A 309 10.58 27.41 10.02
N MET A 310 9.77 26.34 10.03
CA MET A 310 9.35 25.63 8.82
C MET A 310 8.56 26.56 7.89
N ARG A 311 8.94 26.61 6.60
CA ARG A 311 8.29 27.47 5.57
C ARG A 311 7.51 26.68 4.52
N SER A 312 7.36 25.38 4.72
CA SER A 312 6.70 24.45 3.81
C SER A 312 6.08 23.29 4.60
N TYR A 313 5.19 22.52 3.96
CA TYR A 313 4.73 21.26 4.54
C TYR A 313 5.90 20.27 4.66
N PRO A 314 6.02 19.55 5.79
CA PRO A 314 6.92 18.41 5.94
C PRO A 314 6.73 17.38 4.82
N ARG A 315 7.84 16.88 4.28
CA ARG A 315 7.79 15.82 3.26
C ARG A 315 7.67 14.46 3.95
N GLU A 316 6.47 13.91 3.94
CA GLU A 316 6.18 12.54 4.41
C GLU A 316 6.15 11.53 3.26
N THR A 317 6.16 12.01 2.01
CA THR A 317 5.88 11.18 0.85
C THR A 317 7.06 11.03 -0.09
N GLU A 318 7.15 9.85 -0.69
CA GLU A 318 7.91 9.61 -1.90
C GLU A 318 6.98 9.24 -3.05
N LYS A 319 7.48 9.34 -4.28
CA LYS A 319 6.65 9.27 -5.48
C LYS A 319 7.20 8.25 -6.45
N CYS A 320 6.34 7.71 -7.29
CA CYS A 320 6.74 6.79 -8.35
C CYS A 320 5.96 7.06 -9.64
N LEU A 321 6.69 7.18 -10.74
CA LEU A 321 6.11 7.15 -12.08
C LEU A 321 5.86 5.70 -12.48
N PHE A 322 4.59 5.34 -12.67
CA PHE A 322 4.19 4.04 -13.20
C PHE A 322 3.69 4.19 -14.64
N VAL A 323 4.40 3.55 -15.57
CA VAL A 323 4.01 3.51 -16.99
C VAL A 323 4.02 2.09 -17.51
N MET A 324 3.26 1.88 -18.58
CA MET A 324 3.23 0.65 -19.36
C MET A 324 3.88 0.92 -20.72
N CYS A 325 4.71 0.00 -21.20
CA CYS A 325 5.19 0.05 -22.57
C CYS A 325 4.02 -0.19 -23.55
N GLY A 326 4.04 0.48 -24.69
CA GLY A 326 2.97 0.41 -25.69
C GLY A 326 1.69 1.17 -25.31
N VAL A 327 0.65 0.96 -26.11
CA VAL A 327 -0.68 1.55 -25.92
C VAL A 327 -1.70 0.47 -25.60
N GLU A 328 -2.56 0.72 -24.61
CA GLU A 328 -3.64 -0.20 -24.27
C GLU A 328 -4.68 -0.19 -25.41
N GLY A 329 -4.62 -1.23 -26.25
CA GLY A 329 -5.37 -1.31 -27.50
C GLY A 329 -6.85 -1.65 -27.34
N PHE A 330 -7.35 -2.02 -26.15
CA PHE A 330 -8.76 -2.34 -25.92
C PHE A 330 -9.37 -1.44 -24.86
N ASN A 331 -10.44 -0.75 -25.22
CA ASN A 331 -11.24 0.04 -24.29
C ASN A 331 -12.71 -0.04 -24.69
N ASN A 332 -13.57 0.72 -24.04
CA ASN A 332 -15.00 0.75 -24.33
C ASN A 332 -15.38 1.86 -25.32
N ASN A 333 -14.49 2.32 -26.21
CA ASN A 333 -14.83 3.32 -27.21
C ASN A 333 -15.72 2.74 -28.34
N LYS A 334 -16.12 3.60 -29.28
CA LYS A 334 -16.97 3.22 -30.42
C LYS A 334 -16.31 2.21 -31.38
N ASP A 335 -14.98 2.20 -31.46
CA ASP A 335 -14.21 1.38 -32.40
C ASP A 335 -14.07 -0.06 -31.87
N HIS A 336 -14.15 -0.23 -30.54
CA HIS A 336 -14.19 -1.53 -29.85
C HIS A 336 -15.61 -1.97 -29.44
N PHE A 337 -16.64 -1.45 -30.09
CA PHE A 337 -18.03 -1.79 -29.75
C PHE A 337 -18.31 -3.27 -30.00
N ASN A 338 -18.86 -3.95 -28.99
CA ASN A 338 -19.30 -5.34 -29.12
C ASN A 338 -20.58 -5.41 -29.96
N ASP A 339 -20.40 -5.82 -31.21
CA ASP A 339 -21.45 -5.92 -32.23
C ASP A 339 -22.58 -6.90 -31.87
N ALA A 340 -22.38 -7.78 -30.88
CA ALA A 340 -23.46 -8.56 -30.25
C ALA A 340 -24.63 -7.68 -29.78
N TYR A 341 -24.37 -6.43 -29.41
CA TYR A 341 -25.39 -5.49 -28.93
C TYR A 341 -25.98 -4.60 -30.03
N GLN A 342 -25.55 -4.73 -31.30
CA GLN A 342 -25.97 -3.81 -32.36
C GLN A 342 -27.51 -3.75 -32.51
N ALA A 343 -28.19 -4.90 -32.55
CA ALA A 343 -29.64 -4.96 -32.67
C ALA A 343 -30.38 -4.34 -31.45
N MET A 344 -29.81 -4.46 -30.25
CA MET A 344 -30.34 -3.83 -29.04
C MET A 344 -30.17 -2.31 -29.10
N LEU A 345 -28.98 -1.83 -29.50
CA LEU A 345 -28.68 -0.41 -29.64
C LEU A 345 -29.60 0.23 -30.71
N ASP A 346 -29.77 -0.43 -31.86
CA ASP A 346 -30.64 0.02 -32.94
C ASP A 346 -32.10 0.13 -32.48
N TYR A 347 -32.57 -0.85 -31.70
CA TYR A 347 -33.89 -0.80 -31.07
C TYR A 347 -34.02 0.41 -30.13
N MET A 348 -33.07 0.59 -29.20
CA MET A 348 -33.11 1.69 -28.23
C MET A 348 -33.09 3.06 -28.90
N ILE A 349 -32.22 3.25 -29.91
CA ILE A 349 -32.16 4.47 -30.71
C ILE A 349 -33.48 4.69 -31.47
N GLY A 350 -34.02 3.63 -32.09
CA GLY A 350 -35.28 3.70 -32.83
C GLY A 350 -36.47 4.09 -31.95
N GLU A 351 -36.59 3.53 -30.75
CA GLU A 351 -37.64 3.91 -29.79
C GLU A 351 -37.49 5.34 -29.30
N ALA A 352 -36.27 5.80 -29.03
CA ALA A 352 -36.00 7.19 -28.66
C ALA A 352 -36.39 8.16 -29.79
N GLN A 353 -36.12 7.81 -31.05
CA GLN A 353 -36.47 8.61 -32.22
C GLN A 353 -37.98 8.75 -32.41
N LYS A 354 -38.77 7.70 -32.19
CA LYS A 354 -40.25 7.73 -32.32
C LYS A 354 -40.92 8.82 -31.49
N VAL A 355 -40.33 9.16 -30.35
CA VAL A 355 -40.87 10.16 -29.41
C VAL A 355 -40.03 11.43 -29.34
N GLY A 356 -39.00 11.56 -30.18
CA GLY A 356 -38.07 12.69 -30.18
C GLY A 356 -37.40 12.89 -28.82
N LEU A 357 -37.00 11.80 -28.15
CA LEU A 357 -36.49 11.79 -26.79
C LEU A 357 -35.26 12.69 -26.64
N LYS A 358 -35.34 13.69 -25.75
CA LYS A 358 -34.24 14.63 -25.48
C LYS A 358 -33.51 14.29 -24.17
N ALA A 359 -32.23 14.66 -24.12
CA ALA A 359 -31.35 14.55 -22.94
C ALA A 359 -32.04 14.96 -21.62
N LYS A 360 -32.66 16.14 -21.59
CA LYS A 360 -33.34 16.68 -20.40
C LYS A 360 -34.47 15.76 -19.91
N GLN A 361 -35.29 15.25 -20.82
CA GLN A 361 -36.40 14.35 -20.50
C GLN A 361 -35.88 13.00 -19.99
N LEU A 362 -34.78 12.49 -20.55
CA LEU A 362 -34.11 11.27 -20.08
C LEU A 362 -33.65 11.40 -18.63
N THR A 363 -33.00 12.51 -18.27
CA THR A 363 -32.59 12.78 -16.89
C THR A 363 -33.81 12.90 -15.97
N GLU A 364 -34.84 13.65 -16.37
CA GLU A 364 -36.08 13.81 -15.59
C GLU A 364 -36.82 12.49 -15.34
N ILE A 365 -36.92 11.63 -16.36
CA ILE A 365 -37.61 10.34 -16.25
C ILE A 365 -36.78 9.33 -15.47
N THR A 366 -35.49 9.22 -15.76
CA THR A 366 -34.67 8.11 -15.24
C THR A 366 -33.99 8.43 -13.91
N GLY A 367 -33.70 9.71 -13.65
CA GLY A 367 -32.91 10.19 -12.53
C GLY A 367 -31.39 10.04 -12.72
N VAL A 368 -30.94 9.73 -13.94
CA VAL A 368 -29.53 9.43 -14.27
C VAL A 368 -28.98 10.46 -15.25
N GLN A 369 -27.76 10.94 -15.03
CA GLN A 369 -27.10 11.89 -15.92
C GLN A 369 -26.31 11.20 -17.04
N MET A 370 -25.74 10.02 -16.79
CA MET A 370 -24.96 9.23 -17.77
C MET A 370 -25.83 8.27 -18.61
N TRP A 371 -26.91 8.78 -19.21
CA TRP A 371 -27.80 7.98 -20.06
C TRP A 371 -27.24 7.71 -21.47
N GLY A 372 -26.20 8.44 -21.90
CA GLY A 372 -25.60 8.30 -23.23
C GLY A 372 -25.10 6.90 -23.55
N HIS A 373 -24.66 6.17 -22.51
CA HIS A 373 -24.19 4.78 -22.61
C HIS A 373 -25.29 3.80 -23.07
N TRP A 374 -26.57 4.15 -22.97
CA TRP A 374 -27.67 3.29 -23.43
C TRP A 374 -28.02 3.50 -24.92
N PHE A 375 -27.50 4.57 -25.53
CA PHE A 375 -27.91 5.03 -26.87
C PHE A 375 -26.72 5.31 -27.80
N SER A 376 -25.49 4.95 -27.42
CA SER A 376 -24.30 5.17 -28.23
C SER A 376 -23.37 3.97 -28.21
N LYS A 377 -22.60 3.76 -29.29
CA LYS A 377 -21.55 2.73 -29.35
C LYS A 377 -20.44 2.98 -28.33
N SER A 378 -20.13 4.25 -28.05
CA SER A 378 -19.11 4.62 -27.08
C SER A 378 -19.62 4.35 -25.67
N GLN A 379 -18.85 3.57 -24.92
CA GLN A 379 -19.11 3.15 -23.55
C GLN A 379 -20.48 2.47 -23.40
N PHE A 380 -20.92 1.73 -24.42
CA PHE A 380 -22.24 1.13 -24.45
C PHE A 380 -22.46 0.20 -23.24
N THR A 381 -23.61 0.36 -22.57
CA THR A 381 -24.09 -0.59 -21.57
C THR A 381 -25.58 -0.82 -21.74
N PRO A 382 -26.07 -2.07 -21.64
CA PRO A 382 -27.51 -2.32 -21.65
C PRO A 382 -28.21 -1.56 -20.52
N ILE A 383 -29.34 -0.93 -20.84
CA ILE A 383 -30.11 -0.16 -19.84
C ILE A 383 -30.60 -1.07 -18.70
N PRO A 384 -30.39 -0.71 -17.42
CA PRO A 384 -30.93 -1.46 -16.30
C PRO A 384 -32.47 -1.46 -16.31
N GLU A 385 -33.08 -2.57 -15.93
CA GLU A 385 -34.54 -2.78 -16.01
C GLU A 385 -35.33 -1.66 -15.31
N ARG A 386 -34.88 -1.22 -14.13
CA ARG A 386 -35.51 -0.14 -13.37
C ARG A 386 -35.62 1.17 -14.15
N HIS A 387 -34.63 1.51 -14.97
CA HIS A 387 -34.63 2.73 -15.77
C HIS A 387 -35.45 2.53 -17.05
N TYR A 388 -35.37 1.34 -17.64
CA TYR A 388 -36.18 0.98 -18.81
C TYR A 388 -37.69 1.04 -18.49
N LYS A 389 -38.14 0.49 -17.35
CA LYS A 389 -39.55 0.56 -16.90
C LYS A 389 -40.06 2.00 -16.79
N LYS A 390 -39.23 2.94 -16.33
CA LYS A 390 -39.60 4.37 -16.28
C LYS A 390 -39.82 4.95 -17.68
N LEU A 391 -38.97 4.60 -18.65
CA LEU A 391 -39.17 4.99 -20.06
C LEU A 391 -40.45 4.37 -20.64
N GLN A 392 -40.70 3.08 -20.39
CA GLN A 392 -41.95 2.42 -20.82
C GLN A 392 -43.19 3.09 -20.26
N GLN A 393 -43.16 3.48 -18.97
CA GLN A 393 -44.26 4.18 -18.34
C GLN A 393 -44.48 5.58 -18.93
N ALA A 394 -43.41 6.35 -19.13
CA ALA A 394 -43.47 7.70 -19.68
C ALA A 394 -43.96 7.74 -21.15
N PHE A 395 -43.66 6.70 -21.93
CA PHE A 395 -43.98 6.61 -23.35
C PHE A 395 -44.96 5.48 -23.69
N LYS A 396 -45.77 5.04 -22.72
CA LYS A 396 -46.72 3.94 -22.87
C LYS A 396 -47.60 4.13 -24.12
N GLY A 397 -47.57 3.13 -25.00
CA GLY A 397 -48.34 3.12 -26.25
C GLY A 397 -47.73 3.97 -27.39
N ARG A 398 -46.58 4.62 -27.18
CA ARG A 398 -45.90 5.45 -28.19
C ARG A 398 -44.50 4.94 -28.53
N ALA A 399 -43.76 4.43 -27.55
CA ALA A 399 -42.43 3.84 -27.72
C ALA A 399 -42.11 2.87 -26.56
N PHE A 400 -40.95 2.20 -26.65
CA PHE A 400 -40.42 1.20 -25.72
C PHE A 400 -41.38 0.03 -25.50
N SER A 401 -41.91 -0.52 -26.60
CA SER A 401 -42.97 -1.54 -26.60
C SER A 401 -42.53 -2.94 -26.19
N LEU A 402 -41.26 -3.29 -26.31
CA LEU A 402 -40.74 -4.59 -25.89
C LEU A 402 -40.61 -4.63 -24.36
N SER A 403 -40.83 -5.79 -23.76
CA SER A 403 -40.39 -6.00 -22.38
C SER A 403 -38.86 -5.92 -22.28
N HIS A 404 -38.33 -5.59 -21.10
CA HIS A 404 -36.89 -5.58 -20.87
C HIS A 404 -36.24 -6.92 -21.21
N GLU A 405 -36.90 -8.04 -20.91
CA GLU A 405 -36.45 -9.39 -21.27
C GLU A 405 -36.35 -9.57 -22.80
N GLN A 406 -37.33 -9.08 -23.56
CA GLN A 406 -37.30 -9.10 -25.02
C GLN A 406 -36.18 -8.22 -25.58
N VAL A 407 -35.91 -7.07 -24.97
CA VAL A 407 -34.76 -6.23 -25.35
C VAL A 407 -33.44 -6.96 -25.09
N MET A 408 -33.30 -7.63 -23.94
CA MET A 408 -32.09 -8.42 -23.62
C MET A 408 -31.89 -9.60 -24.59
N LYS A 409 -32.97 -10.18 -25.11
CA LYS A 409 -32.95 -11.22 -26.14
C LYS A 409 -32.53 -10.74 -27.54
N LEU A 410 -32.44 -9.43 -27.77
CA LEU A 410 -31.85 -8.88 -29.01
C LEU A 410 -30.32 -9.02 -29.05
N ARG A 411 -29.68 -9.39 -27.93
CA ARG A 411 -28.25 -9.67 -27.89
C ARG A 411 -27.92 -10.91 -28.73
N ASN A 412 -27.05 -10.72 -29.71
CA ASN A 412 -26.53 -11.79 -30.57
C ASN A 412 -25.22 -12.38 -30.03
N LYS A 413 -24.68 -13.37 -30.72
CA LYS A 413 -23.28 -13.77 -30.54
C LYS A 413 -22.37 -12.70 -31.15
N PRO A 414 -21.26 -12.30 -30.49
CA PRO A 414 -20.29 -11.39 -31.08
C PRO A 414 -19.70 -12.00 -32.37
N SER A 415 -19.37 -11.17 -33.35
CA SER A 415 -18.71 -11.64 -34.58
C SER A 415 -17.31 -12.21 -34.31
N ALA A 416 -16.79 -12.96 -35.29
CA ALA A 416 -15.40 -13.40 -35.29
C ALA A 416 -14.43 -12.20 -35.30
N GLU A 417 -14.77 -11.11 -36.01
CA GLU A 417 -13.94 -9.89 -36.05
C GLU A 417 -13.80 -9.26 -34.65
N TYR A 418 -14.92 -9.09 -33.92
CA TYR A 418 -14.86 -8.59 -32.54
C TYR A 418 -14.09 -9.54 -31.61
N GLN A 419 -14.30 -10.84 -31.76
CA GLN A 419 -13.60 -11.85 -30.94
C GLN A 419 -12.09 -11.83 -31.19
N ASN A 420 -11.66 -11.73 -32.44
CA ASN A 420 -10.25 -11.64 -32.80
C ASN A 420 -9.62 -10.34 -32.26
N MET A 421 -10.26 -9.19 -32.49
CA MET A 421 -9.81 -7.90 -31.96
C MET A 421 -9.71 -7.93 -30.42
N LYS A 422 -10.68 -8.54 -29.74
CA LYS A 422 -10.64 -8.69 -28.28
C LYS A 422 -9.53 -9.64 -27.83
N ALA A 423 -9.27 -10.71 -28.56
CA ALA A 423 -8.20 -11.67 -28.25
C ALA A 423 -6.83 -11.03 -28.42
N GLU A 424 -6.56 -10.40 -29.56
CA GLU A 424 -5.32 -9.65 -29.84
C GLU A 424 -5.05 -8.61 -28.75
N ALA A 425 -6.08 -7.86 -28.36
CA ALA A 425 -5.91 -6.82 -27.36
C ALA A 425 -5.83 -7.37 -25.91
N MET A 426 -6.31 -8.59 -25.65
CA MET A 426 -6.05 -9.30 -24.39
C MET A 426 -4.62 -9.83 -24.32
N GLU A 427 -4.02 -10.24 -25.44
CA GLU A 427 -2.61 -10.63 -25.51
C GLU A 427 -1.68 -9.43 -25.28
N LEU A 428 -2.03 -8.26 -25.81
CA LEU A 428 -1.29 -7.01 -25.62
C LEU A 428 -1.58 -6.31 -24.29
N ARG A 429 -2.48 -6.85 -23.47
CA ARG A 429 -2.81 -6.26 -22.17
C ARG A 429 -1.65 -6.47 -21.20
N ALA A 430 -1.20 -5.41 -20.54
CA ALA A 430 -0.26 -5.55 -19.44
C ALA A 430 -0.86 -6.41 -18.34
N PHE A 431 -0.04 -7.31 -17.79
CA PHE A 431 -0.42 -8.00 -16.58
C PHE A 431 -0.57 -6.98 -15.45
N PHE A 432 -1.72 -7.03 -14.77
CA PHE A 432 -1.98 -6.22 -13.58
C PHE A 432 -2.89 -6.99 -12.64
N ASP A 433 -2.40 -7.28 -11.44
CA ASP A 433 -3.13 -7.96 -10.37
C ASP A 433 -3.05 -7.15 -9.07
N ASN A 434 -4.18 -6.73 -8.54
CA ASN A 434 -4.25 -6.01 -7.27
C ASN A 434 -5.03 -6.79 -6.21
N THR A 435 -5.13 -8.11 -6.38
CA THR A 435 -5.90 -9.00 -5.50
C THR A 435 -5.04 -9.75 -4.49
N HIS A 436 -3.72 -9.53 -4.51
CA HIS A 436 -2.75 -10.18 -3.61
C HIS A 436 -2.64 -9.55 -2.22
N ASN A 437 -3.44 -8.53 -1.91
CA ASN A 437 -3.50 -7.94 -0.59
C ASN A 437 -4.48 -8.72 0.30
N ASP A 438 -3.98 -9.73 1.02
CA ASP A 438 -4.76 -10.61 1.90
C ASP A 438 -4.94 -10.05 3.33
N SER A 439 -4.67 -8.76 3.58
CA SER A 439 -4.83 -8.19 4.93
C SER A 439 -6.31 -8.18 5.35
N GLU A 440 -6.58 -8.63 6.58
CA GLU A 440 -7.94 -8.69 7.15
C GLU A 440 -8.65 -7.32 7.13
N GLU A 441 -7.89 -6.22 7.06
CA GLU A 441 -8.36 -4.84 6.98
C GLU A 441 -8.81 -4.37 5.58
N HIS A 442 -8.65 -5.18 4.52
CA HIS A 442 -9.02 -4.78 3.14
C HIS A 442 -8.54 -3.36 2.80
N GLU A 443 -7.25 -3.07 2.96
CA GLU A 443 -6.69 -1.87 2.37
C GLU A 443 -6.92 -1.95 0.85
N ILE A 444 -7.83 -1.10 0.35
CA ILE A 444 -8.07 -0.96 -1.08
C ILE A 444 -6.74 -0.54 -1.70
N MET A 445 -6.21 -1.36 -2.62
CA MET A 445 -4.98 -1.04 -3.32
C MET A 445 -5.22 0.15 -4.27
N THR A 446 -4.87 1.35 -3.79
CA THR A 446 -4.94 2.62 -4.53
C THR A 446 -3.56 3.04 -5.02
N ASP A 447 -3.46 4.23 -5.64
CA ASP A 447 -2.20 4.88 -5.96
C ASP A 447 -1.56 5.62 -4.78
N VAL A 448 -2.14 5.52 -3.58
CA VAL A 448 -1.52 5.93 -2.32
C VAL A 448 -1.17 4.69 -1.52
N TRP A 449 0.13 4.42 -1.37
CA TRP A 449 0.66 3.27 -0.67
C TRP A 449 1.14 3.69 0.71
N ARG A 450 0.64 3.01 1.73
CA ARG A 450 0.99 3.27 3.12
C ARG A 450 1.91 2.15 3.58
N PHE A 451 3.19 2.48 3.72
CA PHE A 451 4.19 1.57 4.26
C PHE A 451 5.10 2.37 5.19
N PRO A 452 5.53 1.81 6.33
CA PRO A 452 6.62 2.41 7.09
C PRO A 452 7.90 2.43 6.24
N ILE A 453 8.85 3.26 6.63
CA ILE A 453 10.22 3.17 6.11
C ILE A 453 10.88 1.84 6.49
N THR A 454 11.99 1.52 5.84
CA THR A 454 12.80 0.33 6.12
C THR A 454 13.17 0.30 7.60
N ASN A 455 12.78 -0.78 8.29
CA ASN A 455 13.07 -0.97 9.71
C ASN A 455 14.58 -1.23 9.95
N MET A 456 15.04 -1.18 11.19
CA MET A 456 16.47 -1.38 11.51
C MET A 456 16.99 -2.73 11.02
N SER A 457 16.30 -3.83 11.31
CA SER A 457 16.73 -5.17 10.87
C SER A 457 16.96 -5.25 9.37
N GLU A 458 16.05 -4.69 8.57
CA GLU A 458 16.17 -4.69 7.12
C GLU A 458 17.27 -3.72 6.63
N ARG A 459 17.55 -2.64 7.38
CA ARG A 459 18.65 -1.72 7.10
C ARG A 459 20.02 -2.33 7.43
N ASP A 460 20.10 -3.09 8.51
CA ASP A 460 21.30 -3.83 8.91
C ASP A 460 21.60 -4.91 7.86
N ASP A 461 20.57 -5.65 7.42
CA ASP A 461 20.68 -6.60 6.30
C ASP A 461 21.05 -5.94 4.97
N ALA A 462 20.75 -4.65 4.81
CA ALA A 462 21.13 -3.84 3.66
C ALA A 462 22.56 -3.26 3.78
N GLY A 463 23.33 -3.70 4.78
CA GLY A 463 24.72 -3.32 5.01
C GLY A 463 24.90 -1.83 5.29
N GLY A 464 23.98 -1.21 6.02
CA GLY A 464 24.05 0.21 6.36
C GLY A 464 23.83 1.17 5.17
N HIS A 465 23.27 0.70 4.05
CA HIS A 465 22.91 1.57 2.92
C HIS A 465 22.06 2.76 3.39
N ALA A 466 22.35 3.96 2.87
CA ALA A 466 21.73 5.19 3.36
C ALA A 466 20.21 5.25 3.17
N THR A 467 19.71 4.64 2.09
CA THR A 467 18.29 4.70 1.69
C THR A 467 17.76 3.41 1.05
N PRO A 468 17.84 2.23 1.70
CA PRO A 468 17.24 1.00 1.16
C PRO A 468 15.73 1.17 1.00
N LYS A 469 15.17 0.68 -0.12
CA LYS A 469 13.71 0.56 -0.27
C LYS A 469 13.18 -0.59 0.58
N PRO A 470 12.02 -0.45 1.24
CA PRO A 470 11.37 -1.57 1.92
C PRO A 470 11.03 -2.68 0.93
N ILE A 471 11.39 -3.93 1.24
CA ILE A 471 11.11 -5.11 0.40
C ILE A 471 9.61 -5.19 0.06
N VAL A 472 8.73 -4.99 1.04
CA VAL A 472 7.26 -5.05 0.86
C VAL A 472 6.72 -4.05 -0.16
N LEU A 473 7.39 -2.90 -0.30
CA LEU A 473 7.03 -1.89 -1.30
C LEU A 473 7.42 -2.37 -2.71
N CYS A 474 8.59 -3.00 -2.85
CA CYS A 474 9.01 -3.63 -4.10
C CYS A 474 8.10 -4.82 -4.47
N GLU A 475 7.80 -5.70 -3.51
CA GLU A 475 6.93 -6.86 -3.69
C GLU A 475 5.54 -6.45 -4.19
N ARG A 476 4.95 -5.38 -3.64
CA ARG A 476 3.65 -4.88 -4.09
C ARG A 476 3.65 -4.53 -5.58
N ALA A 477 4.68 -3.86 -6.08
CA ALA A 477 4.80 -3.55 -7.50
C ALA A 477 5.03 -4.81 -8.35
N ILE A 478 5.91 -5.71 -7.91
CA ILE A 478 6.27 -6.94 -8.62
C ILE A 478 5.06 -7.88 -8.73
N LEU A 479 4.35 -8.12 -7.62
CA LEU A 479 3.14 -8.94 -7.59
C LEU A 479 2.06 -8.38 -8.49
N SER A 480 1.94 -7.05 -8.55
CA SER A 480 0.95 -6.43 -9.42
C SER A 480 1.29 -6.52 -10.88
N SER A 481 2.53 -6.31 -11.26
CA SER A 481 2.86 -6.03 -12.66
C SER A 481 3.69 -7.12 -13.33
N SER A 482 3.88 -8.27 -12.69
CA SER A 482 4.54 -9.46 -13.26
C SER A 482 3.94 -10.77 -12.75
N ARG A 483 4.14 -11.85 -13.50
CA ARG A 483 3.77 -13.23 -13.13
C ARG A 483 4.96 -13.97 -12.50
N PRO A 484 4.73 -15.05 -11.74
CA PRO A 484 5.81 -15.93 -11.29
C PRO A 484 6.70 -16.39 -12.46
N GLY A 485 8.02 -16.36 -12.26
CA GLY A 485 9.05 -16.69 -13.25
C GLY A 485 9.32 -15.62 -14.31
N GLU A 486 8.58 -14.51 -14.35
CA GLU A 486 8.88 -13.38 -15.23
C GLU A 486 10.11 -12.59 -14.76
N LEU A 487 10.73 -11.86 -15.70
CA LEU A 487 11.97 -11.14 -15.46
C LEU A 487 11.70 -9.71 -15.02
N VAL A 488 12.15 -9.38 -13.82
CA VAL A 488 12.23 -8.02 -13.27
C VAL A 488 13.65 -7.51 -13.46
N VAL A 489 13.80 -6.28 -13.95
CA VAL A 489 15.10 -5.62 -14.13
C VAL A 489 15.21 -4.38 -13.27
N ASP A 490 16.32 -4.28 -12.54
CA ASP A 490 16.70 -3.12 -11.74
C ASP A 490 17.99 -2.50 -12.30
N PHE A 491 17.96 -1.21 -12.59
CA PHE A 491 19.12 -0.48 -13.14
C PHE A 491 20.02 0.10 -12.05
N PHE A 492 19.56 0.11 -10.79
CA PHE A 492 20.23 0.70 -9.63
C PHE A 492 20.05 -0.21 -8.42
N GLY A 493 20.85 -1.28 -8.37
CA GLY A 493 20.71 -2.36 -7.40
C GLY A 493 20.81 -1.90 -5.94
N GLY A 494 21.70 -0.95 -5.63
CA GLY A 494 21.91 -0.46 -4.28
C GLY A 494 22.16 -1.61 -3.31
N SER A 495 21.30 -1.77 -2.31
CA SER A 495 21.34 -2.88 -1.35
C SER A 495 20.57 -4.14 -1.76
N GLY A 496 20.00 -4.19 -2.96
CA GLY A 496 19.38 -5.39 -3.53
C GLY A 496 17.93 -5.64 -3.12
N SER A 497 17.20 -4.65 -2.62
CA SER A 497 15.79 -4.84 -2.19
C SER A 497 14.90 -5.39 -3.30
N THR A 498 15.09 -4.96 -4.55
CA THR A 498 14.34 -5.50 -5.71
C THR A 498 14.64 -6.99 -5.94
N LEU A 499 15.90 -7.41 -5.77
CA LEU A 499 16.32 -8.81 -5.94
C LEU A 499 15.68 -9.68 -4.87
N ILE A 500 15.72 -9.26 -3.59
CA ILE A 500 15.09 -9.99 -2.49
C ILE A 500 13.57 -10.06 -2.67
N ALA A 501 12.92 -8.97 -3.09
CA ALA A 501 11.49 -8.98 -3.39
C ALA A 501 11.12 -9.93 -4.55
N CYS A 502 12.00 -10.08 -5.55
CA CYS A 502 11.80 -11.06 -6.62
C CYS A 502 11.91 -12.49 -6.10
N GLU A 503 12.92 -12.79 -5.27
CA GLU A 503 13.09 -14.11 -4.63
C GLU A 503 11.84 -14.47 -3.82
N ASN A 504 11.40 -13.59 -2.90
CA ASN A 504 10.24 -13.79 -2.05
C ASN A 504 8.93 -14.03 -2.82
N THR A 505 8.84 -13.46 -4.03
CA THR A 505 7.65 -13.56 -4.88
C THR A 505 7.80 -14.58 -6.02
N GLY A 506 8.92 -15.30 -6.12
CA GLY A 506 9.16 -16.29 -7.17
C GLY A 506 9.26 -15.70 -8.58
N ARG A 507 9.88 -14.52 -8.72
CA ARG A 507 10.25 -13.87 -10.00
C ARG A 507 11.76 -13.92 -10.17
N ASN A 508 12.23 -13.81 -11.43
CA ASN A 508 13.66 -13.70 -11.69
C ASN A 508 14.07 -12.23 -11.68
N CYS A 509 15.24 -11.92 -11.13
CA CYS A 509 15.77 -10.55 -11.11
C CYS A 509 17.06 -10.47 -11.92
N ALA A 510 17.19 -9.44 -12.75
CA ALA A 510 18.49 -9.00 -13.26
C ALA A 510 18.75 -7.58 -12.75
N THR A 511 19.77 -7.41 -11.93
CA THR A 511 20.13 -6.12 -11.33
C THR A 511 21.52 -5.66 -11.79
N LEU A 512 21.65 -4.35 -12.00
CA LEU A 512 22.93 -3.69 -12.22
C LEU A 512 23.30 -2.87 -10.99
N GLU A 513 24.52 -3.03 -10.53
CA GLU A 513 25.09 -2.21 -9.46
C GLU A 513 26.48 -1.74 -9.89
N LEU A 514 26.74 -0.44 -9.73
CA LEU A 514 27.97 0.19 -10.23
C LEU A 514 29.14 -0.04 -9.27
N GLU A 515 28.90 0.00 -7.97
CA GLU A 515 29.95 -0.13 -6.97
C GLU A 515 30.14 -1.60 -6.55
N PRO A 516 31.37 -2.14 -6.61
CA PRO A 516 31.59 -3.54 -6.24
C PRO A 516 31.25 -3.87 -4.78
N LYS A 517 31.43 -2.94 -3.84
CA LYS A 517 31.06 -3.12 -2.42
C LYS A 517 29.56 -3.39 -2.23
N TRP A 518 28.71 -2.74 -3.02
CA TRP A 518 27.27 -2.95 -2.97
C TRP A 518 26.88 -4.26 -3.64
N CYS A 519 27.62 -4.70 -4.65
CA CYS A 519 27.46 -6.05 -5.19
C CYS A 519 27.72 -7.12 -4.11
N ASP A 520 28.79 -6.97 -3.33
CA ASP A 520 29.13 -7.87 -2.22
C ASP A 520 28.02 -7.90 -1.16
N VAL A 521 27.45 -6.74 -0.80
CA VAL A 521 26.29 -6.64 0.10
C VAL A 521 25.09 -7.41 -0.47
N ILE A 522 24.75 -7.24 -1.76
CA ILE A 522 23.63 -7.94 -2.39
C ILE A 522 23.83 -9.46 -2.35
N VAL A 523 25.05 -9.95 -2.63
CA VAL A 523 25.39 -11.38 -2.60
C VAL A 523 25.23 -11.94 -1.18
N ARG A 524 25.76 -11.24 -0.16
CA ARG A 524 25.60 -11.62 1.25
C ARG A 524 24.13 -11.62 1.67
N ARG A 525 23.39 -10.56 1.33
CA ARG A 525 21.96 -10.41 1.65
C ARG A 525 21.13 -11.54 1.03
N TYR A 526 21.41 -11.91 -0.21
CA TYR A 526 20.77 -13.06 -0.87
C TYR A 526 21.06 -14.38 -0.14
N ALA A 527 22.32 -14.65 0.17
CA ALA A 527 22.73 -15.88 0.85
C ALA A 527 22.09 -15.99 2.24
N LYS A 528 22.06 -14.89 3.01
CA LYS A 528 21.41 -14.82 4.33
C LYS A 528 19.90 -15.03 4.24
N ASN A 529 19.23 -14.40 3.25
CA ASN A 529 17.77 -14.50 3.09
C ASN A 529 17.31 -15.90 2.67
N THR A 530 18.07 -16.58 1.81
CA THR A 530 17.67 -17.87 1.23
C THR A 530 18.25 -19.08 1.97
N GLY A 531 19.39 -18.91 2.64
CA GLY A 531 20.23 -20.01 3.11
C GLY A 531 20.85 -20.85 1.98
N ASP A 532 20.64 -20.51 0.70
CA ASP A 532 21.16 -21.25 -0.45
C ASP A 532 22.49 -20.70 -0.93
N ILE A 533 23.57 -21.15 -0.30
CA ILE A 533 24.92 -20.85 -0.75
C ILE A 533 25.30 -21.71 -1.98
N GLY A 534 24.62 -22.83 -2.21
CA GLY A 534 24.89 -23.72 -3.35
C GLY A 534 24.49 -23.10 -4.70
N GLY A 535 23.49 -22.21 -4.69
CA GLY A 535 23.02 -21.45 -5.85
C GLY A 535 23.90 -20.26 -6.25
N VAL A 536 24.87 -19.86 -5.43
CA VAL A 536 25.74 -18.69 -5.66
C VAL A 536 26.93 -19.07 -6.55
N ARG A 537 27.09 -18.37 -7.66
CA ARG A 537 28.23 -18.53 -8.59
C ARG A 537 28.73 -17.20 -9.11
N LEU A 538 30.04 -17.05 -9.23
CA LEU A 538 30.67 -15.88 -9.81
C LEU A 538 31.26 -16.19 -11.18
N ILE A 539 30.94 -15.38 -12.18
CA ILE A 539 31.57 -15.38 -13.50
C ILE A 539 32.42 -14.12 -13.67
N ARG A 540 33.75 -14.30 -13.72
CA ARG A 540 34.72 -13.23 -13.97
C ARG A 540 35.37 -13.44 -15.34
N LYS A 541 35.29 -12.43 -16.21
CA LYS A 541 35.88 -12.47 -17.57
C LYS A 541 35.45 -13.72 -18.38
N GLY A 542 34.19 -14.13 -18.21
CA GLY A 542 33.58 -15.27 -18.91
C GLY A 542 33.97 -16.65 -18.38
N LYS A 543 34.63 -16.74 -17.22
CA LYS A 543 34.95 -18.00 -16.56
C LYS A 543 34.37 -18.00 -15.15
N GLU A 544 33.89 -19.16 -14.72
CA GLU A 544 33.43 -19.36 -13.35
C GLU A 544 34.62 -19.35 -12.39
N VAL A 545 34.53 -18.52 -11.34
CA VAL A 545 35.52 -18.41 -10.28
C VAL A 545 35.24 -19.51 -9.25
N PRO A 546 36.22 -20.35 -8.89
CA PRO A 546 36.05 -21.39 -7.89
C PRO A 546 35.51 -20.84 -6.57
N ARG A 547 34.53 -21.53 -5.96
CA ARG A 547 33.94 -21.11 -4.68
C ARG A 547 34.97 -20.86 -3.59
N SER A 548 36.03 -21.65 -3.52
CA SER A 548 37.12 -21.48 -2.56
C SER A 548 37.82 -20.11 -2.62
N GLU A 549 37.67 -19.36 -3.72
CA GLU A 549 38.27 -18.03 -3.86
C GLU A 549 37.37 -16.92 -3.31
N TRP A 550 36.05 -17.13 -3.25
CA TRP A 550 35.08 -16.11 -2.82
C TRP A 550 34.25 -16.50 -1.59
N ASP A 551 34.38 -17.73 -1.06
CA ASP A 551 33.61 -18.22 0.10
C ASP A 551 33.76 -17.31 1.33
N ALA A 552 34.93 -16.67 1.48
CA ALA A 552 35.20 -15.71 2.56
C ALA A 552 34.26 -14.49 2.55
N LEU A 553 33.67 -14.15 1.39
CA LEU A 553 32.63 -13.13 1.29
C LEU A 553 31.38 -13.50 2.11
N LEU A 554 31.13 -14.79 2.32
CA LEU A 554 29.96 -15.32 3.03
C LEU A 554 30.28 -15.78 4.45
N ASP A 555 31.50 -15.53 4.94
CA ASP A 555 31.86 -15.85 6.32
C ASP A 555 30.89 -15.14 7.29
N GLY A 556 30.44 -15.88 8.32
CA GLY A 556 29.48 -15.40 9.32
C GLY A 556 28.01 -15.59 8.97
N ILE A 557 27.68 -16.10 7.77
CA ILE A 557 26.31 -16.45 7.38
C ILE A 557 26.09 -17.95 7.68
N GLU A 558 25.48 -18.26 8.83
CA GLU A 558 25.13 -19.63 9.26
C GLU A 558 23.79 -20.13 8.70
#